data_AF-A0A961TIM3-F1
#
_entry.id   AF-A0A961TIM3-F1
#
_cell.length_a   1.000
_cell.length_b   1.000
_cell.length_c   1.000
_cell.angle_alpha   90.00
_cell.angle_beta   90.00
_cell.angle_gamma   90.00
#
_symmetry.space_group_name_H-M   'P 1'
#
loop_
_entity.id
_entity.type
_entity.pdbx_description
1 polymer ?
#
loop_
_entity_poly.entity_id
_entity_poly.type
_entity_poly.pdbx_seq_one_letter_code
_entity_poly.pdbx_strand_id
1 'polypeptide(L)'
;MTIDLDGMPDREPSSLVGFSGNNLVRDAENRDGESLAKALAHPDVKFHLYCGPRALVRKDDRPTATFALSEISSFEPKLEDAVLLGSAEGAPRIAVAANINEESLAEPYKLYDFRSLLYSSAVTEAETGAIAQGGSILHWHSMNRHCG
;
A
#
# COMPACT_ATOMS: atom_id res chain seq x y z
N MET A 1 -31.49 10.00 -23.66
CA MET A 1 -30.56 8.86 -23.76
C MET A 1 -30.75 8.07 -22.49
N THR A 2 -31.49 6.96 -22.57
CA THR A 2 -31.81 6.11 -21.42
C THR A 2 -30.70 5.08 -21.33
N ILE A 3 -30.02 5.00 -20.20
CA ILE A 3 -29.00 3.97 -19.97
C ILE A 3 -29.78 2.68 -19.68
N ASP A 4 -29.61 1.69 -20.56
CA ASP A 4 -30.14 0.34 -20.40
C ASP A 4 -29.21 -0.44 -19.46
N LEU A 5 -29.72 -0.84 -18.29
CA LEU A 5 -28.96 -1.48 -17.22
C LEU A 5 -29.11 -3.01 -17.24
N ASP A 6 -30.03 -3.56 -18.04
CA ASP A 6 -30.43 -4.98 -17.95
C ASP A 6 -29.46 -5.95 -18.63
N GLY A 7 -28.45 -5.44 -19.37
CA GLY A 7 -27.46 -6.22 -20.11
C GLY A 7 -26.01 -5.93 -19.74
N MET A 8 -25.75 -5.12 -18.71
CA MET A 8 -24.38 -4.85 -18.26
C MET A 8 -23.81 -6.10 -17.56
N PRO A 9 -22.50 -6.41 -17.71
CA PRO A 9 -21.86 -7.39 -16.84
C PRO A 9 -22.15 -7.02 -15.38
N ASP A 10 -22.34 -8.02 -14.53
CA ASP A 10 -22.73 -7.90 -13.09
C ASP A 10 -21.61 -7.30 -12.21
N ARG A 11 -20.83 -6.39 -12.80
CA ARG A 11 -19.73 -5.68 -12.16
C ARG A 11 -20.23 -4.28 -11.83
N GLU A 12 -20.31 -4.02 -10.52
CA GLU A 12 -20.76 -2.75 -9.96
C GLU A 12 -19.95 -1.58 -10.58
N PRO A 13 -20.59 -0.51 -11.10
CA PRO A 13 -19.91 0.53 -11.86
C PRO A 13 -18.80 1.29 -11.12
N SER A 14 -18.90 1.47 -9.80
CA SER A 14 -17.87 2.14 -9.00
C SER A 14 -16.56 1.34 -8.93
N SER A 15 -16.60 0.03 -9.15
CA SER A 15 -15.40 -0.82 -9.30
C SER A 15 -14.54 -0.47 -10.52
N LEU A 16 -15.04 0.34 -11.45
CA LEU A 16 -14.25 0.84 -12.59
C LEU A 16 -13.42 2.09 -12.23
N VAL A 17 -13.66 2.68 -11.06
CA VAL A 17 -12.88 3.83 -10.57
C VAL A 17 -11.56 3.35 -9.99
N GLY A 18 -10.46 4.00 -10.37
CA GLY A 18 -9.13 3.66 -9.85
C GLY A 18 -9.09 3.74 -8.32
N PHE A 19 -8.40 2.79 -7.70
CA PHE A 19 -8.26 2.68 -6.24
C PHE A 19 -9.57 2.41 -5.46
N SER A 20 -10.67 2.07 -6.14
CA SER A 20 -11.94 1.73 -5.48
C SER A 20 -11.88 0.41 -4.70
N GLY A 21 -11.09 -0.55 -5.17
CA GLY A 21 -10.89 -1.84 -4.50
C GLY A 21 -9.85 -1.79 -3.38
N ASN A 22 -10.22 -2.24 -2.18
CA ASN A 22 -9.31 -2.42 -1.05
C ASN A 22 -9.88 -3.47 -0.09
N ASN A 23 -9.23 -4.64 -0.04
CA ASN A 23 -9.72 -5.79 0.72
C ASN A 23 -9.18 -5.86 2.16
N LEU A 24 -8.54 -4.79 2.65
CA LEU A 24 -8.05 -4.76 4.01
C LEU A 24 -9.21 -4.68 5.00
N VAL A 25 -9.21 -5.59 5.97
CA VAL A 25 -9.98 -5.40 7.20
C VAL A 25 -9.27 -4.32 8.01
N ARG A 26 -9.81 -3.10 7.96
CA ARG A 26 -9.16 -1.93 8.57
C ARG A 26 -9.20 -1.97 10.08
N ASP A 27 -10.33 -2.40 10.65
CA ASP A 27 -10.56 -2.52 12.10
C ASP A 27 -10.04 -1.29 12.86
N ALA A 28 -10.41 -0.10 12.38
CA ALA A 28 -9.85 1.15 12.87
C ALA A 28 -10.44 1.55 14.23
N GLU A 29 -11.69 1.18 14.46
CA GLU A 29 -12.46 1.38 15.68
C GLU A 29 -11.88 0.67 16.91
N ASN A 30 -11.14 -0.43 16.70
CA ASN A 30 -10.54 -1.22 17.76
C ASN A 30 -9.04 -0.94 17.94
N ARG A 31 -8.49 0.06 17.24
CA ARG A 31 -7.07 0.42 17.37
C ARG A 31 -6.81 1.20 18.66
N ASP A 32 -5.74 0.81 19.31
CA ASP A 32 -5.17 1.43 20.50
C ASP A 32 -3.68 1.78 20.28
N GLY A 33 -3.04 2.33 21.30
CA GLY A 33 -1.62 2.69 21.26
C GLY A 33 -0.67 1.50 21.08
N GLU A 34 -1.12 0.27 21.29
CA GLU A 34 -0.28 -0.94 21.16
C GLU A 34 -0.49 -1.66 19.82
N SER A 35 -1.52 -1.29 19.06
CA SER A 35 -1.97 -2.01 17.87
C SER A 35 -0.88 -2.12 16.80
N LEU A 36 -0.10 -1.05 16.58
CA LEU A 36 1.03 -1.09 15.65
C LEU A 36 2.13 -2.03 16.13
N ALA A 37 2.49 -1.98 17.42
CA ALA A 37 3.52 -2.85 17.98
C ALA A 37 3.13 -4.33 17.88
N LYS A 38 1.87 -4.67 18.18
CA LYS A 38 1.31 -6.02 18.01
C LYS A 38 1.36 -6.47 16.54
N ALA A 39 1.00 -5.58 15.61
CA ALA A 39 1.04 -5.87 14.18
C ALA A 39 2.47 -6.09 13.65
N LEU A 40 3.44 -5.30 14.10
CA LEU A 40 4.86 -5.44 13.74
C LEU A 40 5.48 -6.74 14.27
N ALA A 41 4.99 -7.23 15.42
CA ALA A 41 5.42 -8.51 16.00
C ALA A 41 4.78 -9.73 15.33
N HIS A 42 3.79 -9.54 14.45
CA HIS A 42 3.11 -10.65 13.77
C HIS A 42 4.06 -11.33 12.77
N PRO A 43 4.17 -12.68 12.76
CA PRO A 43 5.15 -13.38 11.91
C PRO A 43 4.94 -13.14 10.41
N ASP A 44 3.68 -13.03 9.98
CA ASP A 44 3.33 -12.82 8.57
C ASP A 44 3.09 -11.35 8.21
N VAL A 45 3.53 -10.40 9.04
CA VAL A 45 3.41 -8.97 8.74
C VAL A 45 4.01 -8.65 7.38
N LYS A 46 3.31 -7.83 6.60
CA LYS A 46 3.82 -7.33 5.32
C LYS A 46 3.83 -5.81 5.24
N PHE A 47 4.77 -5.30 4.47
CA PHE A 47 5.08 -3.90 4.32
C PHE A 47 4.89 -3.43 2.88
N HIS A 48 4.33 -2.24 2.73
CA HIS A 48 4.41 -1.43 1.52
C HIS A 48 5.39 -0.29 1.77
N LEU A 49 6.41 -0.17 0.91
CA LEU A 49 7.47 0.83 1.07
C LEU A 49 7.20 2.03 0.17
N TYR A 50 7.46 3.22 0.72
CA TYR A 50 7.25 4.48 0.00
C TYR A 50 8.50 5.35 0.02
N CYS A 51 8.83 5.91 -1.12
CA CYS A 51 9.81 6.99 -1.25
C CYS A 51 9.08 8.23 -1.79
N GLY A 52 8.74 9.14 -0.89
CA GLY A 52 7.86 10.28 -1.22
C GLY A 52 6.51 9.79 -1.78
N PRO A 53 6.07 10.27 -2.96
CA PRO A 53 4.78 9.88 -3.56
C PRO A 53 4.85 8.58 -4.38
N ARG A 54 5.91 7.79 -4.24
CA ARG A 54 6.13 6.56 -5.03
C ARG A 54 6.18 5.32 -4.14
N ALA A 55 5.60 4.23 -4.62
CA ALA A 55 5.63 2.93 -3.98
C ALA A 55 6.74 2.05 -4.58
N LEU A 56 7.42 1.26 -3.73
CA LEU A 56 8.40 0.28 -4.16
C LEU A 56 7.69 -0.98 -4.69
N VAL A 57 8.16 -1.45 -5.83
CA VAL A 57 7.67 -2.67 -6.50
C VAL A 57 8.87 -3.53 -6.87
N ARG A 58 8.79 -4.84 -6.59
CA ARG A 58 9.70 -5.83 -7.15
C ARG A 58 9.09 -6.35 -8.47
N LYS A 59 9.88 -6.36 -9.54
CA LYS A 59 9.49 -6.70 -10.91
C LYS A 59 10.25 -7.90 -11.44
N ASP A 60 10.22 -9.00 -10.70
CA ASP A 60 10.73 -10.29 -11.17
C ASP A 60 9.59 -11.08 -11.86
N ASP A 61 9.75 -12.41 -11.95
CA ASP A 61 8.73 -13.31 -12.52
C ASP A 61 7.42 -13.34 -11.71
N ARG A 62 7.43 -12.85 -10.47
CA ARG A 62 6.26 -12.73 -9.58
C ARG A 62 6.21 -11.33 -8.96
N PRO A 63 5.79 -10.32 -9.74
CA PRO A 63 5.76 -8.95 -9.28
C PRO A 63 4.98 -8.77 -7.99
N THR A 64 5.49 -7.93 -7.10
CA THR A 64 4.82 -7.62 -5.83
C THR A 64 5.23 -6.25 -5.31
N ALA A 65 4.35 -5.62 -4.54
CA ALA A 65 4.64 -4.41 -3.77
C ALA A 65 4.46 -4.66 -2.26
N THR A 66 4.51 -5.94 -1.85
CA THR A 66 4.26 -6.40 -0.50
C THR A 66 5.45 -7.22 -0.02
N PHE A 67 6.12 -6.76 1.03
CA PHE A 67 7.41 -7.30 1.47
C PHE A 67 7.38 -7.79 2.91
N ALA A 68 8.17 -8.80 3.26
CA ALA A 68 8.47 -9.17 4.64
C ALA A 68 9.51 -8.22 5.27
N LEU A 69 9.60 -8.22 6.61
CA LEU A 69 10.55 -7.36 7.33
C LEU A 69 12.01 -7.56 6.87
N SER A 70 12.41 -8.81 6.64
CA SER A 70 13.77 -9.17 6.20
C SER A 70 14.10 -8.69 4.78
N GLU A 71 13.09 -8.46 3.94
CA GLU A 71 13.27 -7.98 2.56
C GLU A 71 13.45 -6.47 2.52
N ILE A 72 13.06 -5.75 3.57
CA ILE A 72 12.99 -4.28 3.56
C ILE A 72 14.10 -3.60 4.32
N SER A 73 14.88 -4.35 5.11
CA SER A 73 15.92 -3.80 5.98
C SER A 73 17.00 -3.02 5.22
N SER A 74 17.26 -3.37 3.95
CA SER A 74 18.22 -2.68 3.08
C SER A 74 17.72 -1.34 2.53
N PHE A 75 16.43 -1.02 2.69
CA PHE A 75 15.83 0.23 2.19
C PHE A 75 15.68 1.31 3.27
N GLU A 76 16.31 1.11 4.43
CA GLU A 76 16.26 2.05 5.56
C GLU A 76 14.81 2.46 5.94
N PRO A 77 13.93 1.51 6.28
CA PRO A 77 12.54 1.79 6.58
C PRO A 77 12.40 2.55 7.91
N LYS A 78 11.58 3.60 7.92
CA LYS A 78 11.27 4.40 9.12
C LYS A 78 10.11 3.78 9.89
N LEU A 79 10.39 2.67 10.59
CA LEU A 79 9.36 1.90 11.31
C LEU A 79 8.67 2.68 12.43
N GLU A 80 9.33 3.69 12.98
CA GLU A 80 8.76 4.62 13.98
C GLU A 80 7.60 5.48 13.45
N ASP A 81 7.59 5.78 12.15
CA ASP A 81 6.55 6.53 11.46
C ASP A 81 5.59 5.59 10.67
N ALA A 82 5.67 4.27 10.91
CA ALA A 82 4.89 3.30 10.18
C ALA A 82 3.39 3.39 10.51
N VAL A 83 2.57 3.01 9.54
CA VAL A 83 1.11 3.08 9.64
C VAL A 83 0.52 1.70 9.45
N LEU A 84 -0.22 1.23 10.46
CA LEU A 84 -1.07 0.04 10.32
C LEU A 84 -2.24 0.36 9.38
N LEU A 85 -2.35 -0.36 8.26
CA LEU A 85 -3.43 -0.16 7.29
C LEU A 85 -4.64 -1.03 7.60
N GLY A 86 -4.41 -2.23 8.12
CA GLY A 86 -5.40 -3.26 8.40
C GLY A 86 -4.75 -4.65 8.25
N SER A 87 -5.55 -5.65 7.96
CA SER A 87 -5.09 -7.01 7.66
C SER A 87 -5.70 -7.55 6.36
N ALA A 88 -4.98 -8.44 5.69
CA ALA A 88 -5.47 -9.25 4.59
C ALA A 88 -5.13 -10.72 4.89
N GLU A 89 -6.13 -11.59 4.84
CA GLU A 89 -5.97 -13.02 5.16
C GLU A 89 -5.36 -13.26 6.57
N GLY A 90 -5.70 -12.39 7.52
CA GLY A 90 -5.18 -12.43 8.90
C GLY A 90 -3.79 -11.80 9.09
N ALA A 91 -3.06 -11.55 8.01
CA ALA A 91 -1.73 -10.94 8.06
C ALA A 91 -1.80 -9.39 8.04
N PRO A 92 -1.15 -8.68 8.98
CA PRO A 92 -1.15 -7.22 8.97
C PRO A 92 -0.49 -6.62 7.72
N ARG A 93 -0.97 -5.46 7.31
CA ARG A 93 -0.39 -4.63 6.25
C ARG A 93 0.03 -3.29 6.83
N ILE A 94 1.30 -2.97 6.66
CA ILE A 94 1.94 -1.77 7.18
C ILE A 94 2.41 -0.90 6.01
N ALA A 95 2.12 0.40 6.04
CA ALA A 95 2.77 1.37 5.18
C ALA A 95 3.98 1.97 5.90
N VAL A 96 5.12 2.05 5.23
CA VAL A 96 6.35 2.60 5.81
C VAL A 96 7.09 3.47 4.81
N ALA A 97 7.48 4.67 5.25
CA ALA A 97 8.39 5.51 4.49
C ALA A 97 9.81 4.94 4.54
N ALA A 98 10.53 5.00 3.43
CA ALA A 98 11.87 4.43 3.28
C ALA A 98 12.77 5.43 2.55
N ASN A 99 14.06 5.43 2.90
CA ASN A 99 15.05 6.33 2.30
C ASN A 99 15.70 5.67 1.07
N ILE A 100 14.90 5.51 0.01
CA ILE A 100 15.34 4.82 -1.21
C ILE A 100 15.96 5.81 -2.18
N ASN A 101 17.24 5.62 -2.52
CA ASN A 101 17.84 6.33 -3.64
C ASN A 101 17.49 5.63 -4.96
N GLU A 102 16.66 6.29 -5.77
CA GLU A 102 16.18 5.77 -7.06
C GLU A 102 17.32 5.56 -8.07
N GLU A 103 18.38 6.38 -8.03
CA GLU A 103 19.51 6.27 -8.97
C GLU A 103 20.38 5.03 -8.72
N SER A 104 20.40 4.55 -7.48
CA SER A 104 21.15 3.35 -7.07
C SER A 104 20.26 2.13 -6.84
N LEU A 105 18.96 2.22 -7.17
CA LEU A 105 18.02 1.14 -6.94
C LEU A 105 18.30 0.00 -7.93
N ALA A 106 18.79 -1.13 -7.41
CA ALA A 106 19.13 -2.28 -8.21
C ALA A 106 17.88 -3.04 -8.69
N GLU A 107 18.00 -3.69 -9.85
CA GLU A 107 17.02 -4.70 -10.26
C GLU A 107 16.89 -5.80 -9.19
N PRO A 108 15.69 -6.38 -8.98
CA PRO A 108 14.47 -6.18 -9.77
C PRO A 108 13.55 -5.07 -9.22
N TYR A 109 14.07 -4.13 -8.44
CA TYR A 109 13.24 -3.14 -7.76
C TYR A 109 13.02 -1.88 -8.59
N LYS A 110 11.82 -1.32 -8.50
CA LYS A 110 11.45 -0.06 -9.15
C LYS A 110 10.47 0.73 -8.31
N LEU A 111 10.60 2.06 -8.32
CA LEU A 111 9.62 2.97 -7.76
C LEU A 111 8.54 3.32 -8.80
N TYR A 112 7.28 3.28 -8.37
CA TYR A 112 6.12 3.65 -9.18
C TYR A 112 5.36 4.80 -8.53
N ASP A 113 5.03 5.83 -9.30
CA ASP A 113 3.95 6.75 -8.93
C ASP A 113 2.60 6.03 -9.02
N PHE A 114 1.60 6.50 -8.27
CA PHE A 114 0.29 5.83 -8.20
C PHE A 114 -0.43 5.72 -9.54
N ARG A 115 -0.29 6.73 -10.41
CA ARG A 115 -0.94 6.68 -11.73
C ARG A 115 -0.30 5.60 -12.59
N SER A 116 1.02 5.52 -12.65
CA SER A 116 1.73 4.45 -13.37
C SER A 116 1.47 3.07 -12.77
N LEU A 117 1.36 2.97 -11.44
CA LEU A 117 1.07 1.72 -10.74
C LEU A 117 -0.31 1.17 -11.13
N LEU A 118 -1.32 2.04 -11.21
CA LEU A 118 -2.70 1.68 -11.55
C LEU A 118 -2.82 1.00 -12.93
N TYR A 119 -1.95 1.35 -13.87
CA TYR A 119 -1.92 0.75 -15.22
C TYR A 119 -0.85 -0.35 -15.36
N SER A 120 -0.13 -0.67 -14.29
CA SER A 120 0.87 -1.73 -14.30
C SER A 120 0.22 -3.09 -14.02
N SER A 121 0.80 -4.16 -14.54
CA SER A 121 0.45 -5.53 -14.16
C SER A 121 1.23 -6.01 -12.93
N ALA A 122 1.87 -5.09 -12.19
CA ALA A 122 2.80 -5.45 -11.12
C ALA A 122 2.13 -5.68 -9.77
N VAL A 123 0.87 -5.24 -9.62
CA VAL A 123 0.05 -5.37 -8.41
C VAL A 123 -1.39 -5.66 -8.80
N THR A 124 -2.12 -6.30 -7.88
CA THR A 124 -3.56 -6.52 -8.06
C THR A 124 -4.36 -5.24 -7.78
N GLU A 125 -5.62 -5.18 -8.20
CA GLU A 125 -6.50 -4.04 -7.92
C GLU A 125 -6.67 -3.81 -6.41
N ALA A 126 -6.87 -4.89 -5.64
CA ALA A 126 -6.98 -4.83 -4.18
C ALA A 126 -5.68 -4.36 -3.50
N GLU A 127 -4.53 -4.80 -3.99
CA GLU A 127 -3.22 -4.33 -3.50
C GLU A 127 -2.98 -2.86 -3.87
N THR A 128 -3.44 -2.43 -5.04
CA THR A 128 -3.35 -1.03 -5.49
C THR A 128 -4.10 -0.08 -4.56
N GLY A 129 -5.31 -0.42 -4.11
CA GLY A 129 -6.05 0.40 -3.15
C GLY A 129 -5.45 0.41 -1.74
N ALA A 130 -4.85 -0.70 -1.30
CA ALA A 130 -4.07 -0.73 -0.05
C ALA A 130 -2.84 0.19 -0.12
N ILE A 131 -2.13 0.19 -1.26
CA ILE A 131 -0.98 1.06 -1.51
C ILE A 131 -1.39 2.52 -1.55
N ALA A 132 -2.51 2.85 -2.22
CA ALA A 132 -3.00 4.22 -2.24
C ALA A 132 -3.43 4.71 -0.85
N GLN A 133 -4.09 3.86 -0.05
CA GLN A 133 -4.39 4.16 1.35
C GLN A 133 -3.11 4.46 2.14
N GLY A 134 -2.09 3.61 2.06
CA GLY A 134 -0.84 3.83 2.78
C GLY A 134 -0.12 5.10 2.36
N GLY A 135 0.00 5.32 1.06
CA GLY A 135 0.63 6.52 0.49
C GLY A 135 -0.05 7.82 0.90
N SER A 136 -1.39 7.85 0.86
CA SER A 136 -2.17 9.04 1.27
C SER A 136 -2.02 9.38 2.74
N ILE A 137 -2.04 8.39 3.64
CA ILE A 137 -1.84 8.62 5.09
C ILE A 137 -0.42 9.08 5.38
N LEU A 138 0.60 8.44 4.80
CA LEU A 138 1.99 8.86 4.96
C LEU A 138 2.24 10.27 4.43
N HIS A 139 1.64 10.63 3.30
CA HIS A 139 1.70 11.98 2.76
C HIS A 139 1.00 12.99 3.68
N TRP A 140 -0.17 12.64 4.22
CA TRP A 140 -0.85 13.50 5.20
C TRP A 140 0.04 13.72 6.45
N HIS A 141 0.64 12.66 7.00
CA HIS A 141 1.58 12.78 8.12
C HIS A 141 2.77 13.70 7.81
N SER A 142 3.33 13.63 6.60
CA SER A 142 4.48 14.48 6.25
C SER A 142 4.12 15.96 6.12
N MET A 143 2.89 16.27 5.69
CA MET A 143 2.44 17.64 5.44
C MET A 143 1.75 18.31 6.63
N ASN A 144 1.28 17.53 7.62
CA ASN A 144 0.47 18.02 8.73
C ASN A 144 1.15 17.77 10.09
N ARG A 145 2.45 18.10 10.18
CA ARG A 145 3.26 17.95 11.41
C ARG A 145 2.97 19.00 12.48
N HIS A 146 2.24 20.06 12.12
CA HIS A 146 1.89 21.18 12.98
C HIS A 146 0.38 21.42 12.95
N CYS A 147 -0.15 21.97 14.04
CA CYS A 147 -1.54 22.40 14.10
C CYS A 147 -1.77 23.56 13.12
N GLY A 148 -2.86 23.48 12.35
CA GLY A 148 -3.27 24.48 11.37
C GLY A 148 -4.01 25.67 11.96
#